data_AF-A0A497GZW4-F1
#
_entry.id   AF-A0A497GZW4-F1
#
_cell.length_a   1.000
_cell.length_b   1.000
_cell.length_c   1.000
_cell.angle_alpha   90.00
_cell.angle_beta   90.00
_cell.angle_gamma   90.00
#
_symmetry.space_group_name_H-M   'P 1'
#
loop_
_entity.id
_entity.type
_entity.pdbx_description
1 polymer ?
#
loop_
_entity_poly.entity_id
_entity_poly.type
_entity_poly.pdbx_seq_one_letter_code
_entity_poly.pdbx_strand_id
1 'polypeptide(L)'
;MPSSSTNYIKHIRMISLEGEYFMKKELAIGVVLLMLFSHFVITAETAGKHPLPSSILCHDEDIHQYENITRLEWISPHGELPGTYEEYINKHPLQPARFSSPADEHTALAAAHDISILVEDGLYDDIKTQLDQFVADMEMEGHSVVLRTVSGGTPEEIKTWIKTQYFQGSSGIILIGDITAAWAEISGSVFPCDLFYMDLDGTWEDDDGDGVYESHSAGSGDMGPEVYVGRIYAHTLEYDTEENMVNEYLAKTHAYRTGELMQPWRGLEYVEEDWYDMDVALDNIYGANVTRHDYGYYTTAEDYLAQMSLGQHFVQVCAHSYSGGHHFSTRPTESASYAHVYVHSPVTRKATLLLGSDDGIKVWLNGENVYTNDRYGSWHADSYQVDVTLNAGWNRLLCKVSQEGGDYRFSARFTDEDRNSFEDLTYQINNPERYGEEAPFIRSWLLNGFHQDTSDNFWNYLTTNYLGVEESSINPHEGDVMGGVVWNVYDSGSPYID
;
A
#
# COMPACT_ATOMS: atom_id res chain seq x y z
N MET A 1 15.69 51.95 -19.25
CA MET A 1 15.99 50.60 -18.74
C MET A 1 16.56 50.73 -17.34
N PRO A 2 16.32 49.78 -16.42
CA PRO A 2 15.70 48.44 -16.57
C PRO A 2 14.21 48.47 -16.16
N SER A 3 13.25 47.67 -16.65
CA SER A 3 13.11 46.24 -16.98
C SER A 3 13.08 45.31 -15.75
N SER A 4 11.89 44.92 -15.32
CA SER A 4 11.61 43.59 -14.75
C SER A 4 10.11 43.33 -14.76
N SER A 5 9.63 42.73 -15.86
CA SER A 5 8.38 41.99 -15.94
C SER A 5 8.55 40.70 -15.13
N THR A 6 7.87 40.61 -13.99
CA THR A 6 7.83 39.37 -13.21
C THR A 6 6.69 38.51 -13.75
N ASN A 7 7.02 37.56 -14.62
CA ASN A 7 6.12 36.49 -15.03
C ASN A 7 5.84 35.60 -13.81
N TYR A 8 4.61 35.66 -13.28
CA TYR A 8 4.12 34.67 -12.34
C TYR A 8 3.47 33.55 -13.15
N ILE A 9 4.24 32.52 -13.47
CA ILE A 9 3.69 31.21 -13.86
C ILE A 9 3.49 30.46 -12.53
N LYS A 10 2.24 30.21 -12.16
CA LYS A 10 1.86 29.37 -11.02
C LYS A 10 0.97 28.24 -11.54
N HIS A 11 1.33 27.01 -11.20
CA HIS A 11 0.75 25.75 -11.64
C HIS A 11 -0.50 25.37 -10.81
N ILE A 12 -1.25 24.37 -11.30
CA ILE A 12 -2.48 23.80 -10.73
C ILE A 12 -2.20 22.33 -10.34
N ARG A 13 -2.50 21.94 -9.10
CA ARG A 13 -2.40 20.63 -8.42
C ARG A 13 -3.79 20.27 -7.88
N MET A 14 -4.48 19.28 -8.46
CA MET A 14 -5.53 18.64 -7.67
C MET A 14 -4.83 17.79 -6.61
N ILE A 15 -5.05 18.13 -5.35
CA ILE A 15 -4.60 17.34 -4.19
C ILE A 15 -5.61 16.19 -4.03
N SER A 16 -5.23 15.02 -4.54
CA SER A 16 -5.42 13.79 -3.77
C SER A 16 -4.40 13.82 -2.63
N LEU A 17 -4.76 13.29 -1.46
CA LEU A 17 -3.84 13.15 -0.32
C LEU A 17 -2.49 12.58 -0.82
N GLU A 18 -1.40 13.31 -0.56
CA GLU A 18 -0.07 13.03 -1.10
C GLU A 18 0.58 11.81 -0.41
N GLY A 19 1.18 10.96 -1.25
CA GLY A 19 2.30 10.09 -0.93
C GLY A 19 3.06 9.80 -2.24
N GLU A 20 4.03 10.64 -2.60
CA GLU A 20 4.80 10.48 -3.84
C GLU A 20 5.72 9.25 -3.78
N TYR A 21 5.56 8.27 -4.69
CA TYR A 21 6.62 7.31 -5.02
C TYR A 21 6.68 7.01 -6.52
N PHE A 22 7.86 7.21 -7.12
CA PHE A 22 8.19 6.85 -8.50
C PHE A 22 8.79 5.44 -8.55
N MET A 23 8.18 4.53 -9.31
CA MET A 23 8.84 3.29 -9.76
C MET A 23 8.84 3.21 -11.28
N LYS A 24 10.03 3.16 -11.87
CA LYS A 24 10.25 2.98 -13.31
C LYS A 24 10.05 1.51 -13.68
N LYS A 25 9.06 1.21 -14.54
CA LYS A 25 8.95 -0.07 -15.26
C LYS A 25 10.07 -0.20 -16.30
N GLU A 26 10.98 -1.16 -16.15
CA GLU A 26 11.78 -1.68 -17.27
C GLU A 26 11.10 -2.95 -17.83
N LEU A 27 10.76 -2.88 -19.12
CA LEU A 27 10.04 -3.90 -19.87
C LEU A 27 11.00 -5.01 -20.34
N ALA A 28 10.85 -6.24 -19.87
CA ALA A 28 11.59 -7.40 -20.39
C ALA A 28 10.68 -8.28 -21.27
N ILE A 29 10.89 -8.20 -22.59
CA ILE A 29 10.26 -9.09 -23.60
C ILE A 29 11.11 -10.36 -23.72
N GLY A 30 10.52 -11.54 -23.54
CA GLY A 30 11.22 -12.83 -23.61
C GLY A 30 10.38 -14.03 -24.06
N VAL A 31 10.21 -14.15 -25.38
CA VAL A 31 9.96 -15.33 -26.25
C VAL A 31 9.67 -16.71 -25.59
N VAL A 32 8.50 -17.25 -25.95
CA VAL A 32 8.07 -18.66 -25.82
C VAL A 32 8.98 -19.63 -26.60
N LEU A 33 9.50 -20.68 -25.95
CA LEU A 33 9.89 -21.92 -26.65
C LEU A 33 9.83 -23.19 -25.77
N LEU A 34 9.29 -24.25 -26.37
CA LEU A 34 8.98 -25.59 -25.86
C LEU A 34 10.09 -26.25 -25.02
N MET A 35 9.70 -26.89 -23.90
CA MET A 35 10.50 -27.92 -23.23
C MET A 35 10.08 -29.34 -23.65
N LEU A 36 11.03 -30.08 -24.23
CA LEU A 36 11.05 -31.55 -24.28
C LEU A 36 12.21 -32.04 -23.40
N PHE A 37 11.93 -33.08 -22.61
CA PHE A 37 12.80 -33.76 -21.65
C PHE A 37 14.22 -34.11 -22.16
N SER A 38 15.23 -33.95 -21.29
CA SER A 38 16.13 -35.06 -20.89
C SER A 38 17.09 -34.65 -19.76
N HIS A 39 17.37 -35.60 -18.87
CA HIS A 39 18.31 -35.49 -17.76
C HIS A 39 19.76 -35.29 -18.22
N PHE A 40 20.47 -34.31 -17.67
CA PHE A 40 21.93 -34.36 -17.52
C PHE A 40 22.37 -33.58 -16.28
N VAL A 41 23.07 -34.28 -15.38
CA VAL A 41 23.86 -33.70 -14.29
C VAL A 41 25.04 -32.96 -14.92
N ILE A 42 25.19 -31.66 -14.64
CA ILE A 42 26.39 -30.88 -14.97
C ILE A 42 26.83 -30.11 -13.73
N THR A 43 28.06 -30.42 -13.31
CA THR A 43 28.88 -29.71 -12.33
C THR A 43 29.10 -28.27 -12.78
N ALA A 44 28.80 -27.31 -11.89
CA ALA A 44 29.07 -25.90 -12.15
C ALA A 44 30.59 -25.62 -12.12
N GLU A 45 31.20 -25.45 -13.29
CA GLU A 45 32.49 -24.80 -13.43
C GLU A 45 32.31 -23.28 -13.39
N THR A 46 33.03 -22.63 -12.48
CA THR A 46 33.12 -21.18 -12.35
C THR A 46 33.72 -20.56 -13.62
N ALA A 47 32.93 -19.79 -14.35
CA ALA A 47 33.39 -19.01 -15.50
C ALA A 47 33.20 -17.51 -15.26
N GLY A 48 34.32 -16.79 -15.22
CA GLY A 48 34.42 -15.42 -15.74
C GLY A 48 33.91 -14.28 -14.85
N LYS A 49 34.80 -13.75 -14.01
CA LYS A 49 34.73 -12.36 -13.52
C LYS A 49 34.65 -11.40 -14.71
N HIS A 50 33.48 -10.83 -14.98
CA HIS A 50 33.41 -9.55 -15.68
C HIS A 50 33.60 -8.45 -14.64
N PRO A 51 34.57 -7.53 -14.81
CA PRO A 51 34.73 -6.41 -13.89
C PRO A 51 33.50 -5.51 -14.02
N LEU A 52 32.77 -5.34 -12.91
CA LEU A 52 31.84 -4.23 -12.75
C LEU A 52 32.60 -2.93 -13.05
N PRO A 53 32.05 -2.00 -13.84
CA PRO A 53 32.70 -0.73 -14.08
C PRO A 53 32.87 -0.02 -12.74
N SER A 54 34.13 0.12 -12.34
CA SER A 54 34.58 0.92 -11.21
C SER A 54 34.41 2.41 -11.54
N SER A 55 33.17 2.89 -11.44
CA SER A 55 32.81 4.31 -11.28
C SER A 55 31.29 4.47 -11.17
N ILE A 56 30.73 4.07 -10.03
CA ILE A 56 29.66 4.88 -9.41
C ILE A 56 30.24 5.29 -8.07
N LEU A 57 31.26 6.14 -8.13
CA LEU A 57 31.47 7.08 -7.04
C LEU A 57 30.23 7.97 -7.11
N CYS A 58 29.37 7.86 -6.11
CA CYS A 58 28.42 8.91 -5.79
C CYS A 58 29.23 10.21 -5.78
N HIS A 59 29.01 11.07 -6.78
CA HIS A 59 29.51 12.43 -6.68
C HIS A 59 28.69 13.08 -5.56
N ASP A 60 29.37 13.41 -4.46
CA ASP A 60 28.87 14.20 -3.32
C ASP A 60 28.38 15.62 -3.69
N GLU A 61 28.04 15.90 -4.95
CA GLU A 61 27.62 17.22 -5.44
C GLU A 61 26.09 17.36 -5.66
N ASP A 62 25.28 16.32 -5.44
CA ASP A 62 23.80 16.39 -5.57
C ASP A 62 23.03 16.21 -4.23
N ILE A 63 23.69 16.39 -3.08
CA ILE A 63 23.03 16.28 -1.76
C ILE A 63 22.18 17.52 -1.42
N HIS A 64 22.25 18.61 -2.21
CA HIS A 64 21.51 19.84 -1.95
C HIS A 64 20.10 19.91 -2.59
N GLN A 65 19.60 18.86 -3.24
CA GLN A 65 18.29 18.89 -3.91
C GLN A 65 17.13 18.32 -3.09
N TYR A 66 17.38 17.82 -1.87
CA TYR A 66 16.38 17.15 -1.04
C TYR A 66 16.19 17.78 0.36
N GLU A 67 16.53 19.05 0.54
CA GLU A 67 16.26 19.76 1.82
C GLU A 67 14.76 19.90 2.15
N ASN A 68 13.85 19.51 1.24
CA ASN A 68 12.40 19.63 1.41
C ASN A 68 11.62 18.31 1.17
N ILE A 69 12.25 17.13 1.26
CA ILE A 69 11.44 15.90 1.33
C ILE A 69 10.86 15.81 2.75
N THR A 70 9.55 16.03 2.87
CA THR A 70 8.84 15.75 4.12
C THR A 70 8.99 14.26 4.44
N ARG A 71 9.53 13.94 5.63
CA ARG A 71 9.62 12.55 6.10
C ARG A 71 8.20 12.00 6.22
N LEU A 72 8.01 10.73 5.86
CA LEU A 72 6.74 10.04 6.09
C LEU A 72 6.37 10.16 7.56
N GLU A 73 5.12 10.53 7.82
CA GLU A 73 4.57 10.71 9.16
C GLU A 73 3.67 9.53 9.51
N TRP A 74 3.69 9.12 10.78
CA TRP A 74 2.73 8.15 11.27
C TRP A 74 1.34 8.77 11.30
N ILE A 75 0.39 8.12 10.63
CA ILE A 75 -1.01 8.50 10.63
C ILE A 75 -1.83 7.33 11.15
N SER A 76 -2.74 7.62 12.06
CA SER A 76 -3.72 6.68 12.60
C SER A 76 -5.07 7.40 12.79
N PRO A 77 -6.20 6.68 12.78
CA PRO A 77 -7.53 7.29 12.86
C PRO A 77 -7.79 8.14 14.10
N HIS A 78 -7.12 7.85 15.23
CA HIS A 78 -7.28 8.60 16.48
C HIS A 78 -5.98 9.26 16.97
N GLY A 79 -4.94 9.29 16.13
CA GLY A 79 -3.66 9.92 16.45
C GLY A 79 -2.76 9.09 17.37
N GLU A 80 -3.04 7.80 17.52
CA GLU A 80 -2.14 6.84 18.13
C GLU A 80 -0.80 6.77 17.37
N LEU A 81 0.30 6.78 18.11
CA LEU A 81 1.64 6.55 17.58
C LEU A 81 2.08 5.12 17.94
N PRO A 82 3.04 4.53 17.20
CA PRO A 82 3.69 3.31 17.65
C PRO A 82 4.28 3.49 19.05
N GLY A 83 4.18 2.45 19.87
CA GLY A 83 4.80 2.45 21.19
C GLY A 83 6.32 2.55 21.08
N THR A 84 6.96 3.17 22.06
CA THR A 84 8.42 3.33 22.09
C THR A 84 9.10 2.22 22.89
N TYR A 85 10.40 2.02 22.67
CA TYR A 85 11.20 1.12 23.49
C TYR A 85 11.23 1.55 24.98
N GLU A 86 11.26 2.85 25.26
CA GLU A 86 11.19 3.36 26.64
C GLU A 86 9.86 2.98 27.31
N GLU A 87 8.73 3.12 26.61
CA GLU A 87 7.42 2.68 27.10
C GLU A 87 7.38 1.16 27.30
N TYR A 88 8.00 0.40 26.39
CA TYR A 88 8.13 -1.04 26.50
C TYR A 88 8.90 -1.44 27.77
N ILE A 89 10.12 -0.97 27.97
CA ILE A 89 10.94 -1.34 29.14
C ILE A 89 10.32 -0.86 30.46
N ASN A 90 9.63 0.27 30.46
CA ASN A 90 8.90 0.73 31.66
C ASN A 90 7.78 -0.24 32.06
N LYS A 91 7.10 -0.87 31.09
CA LYS A 91 6.10 -1.92 31.33
C LYS A 91 6.73 -3.29 31.57
N HIS A 92 7.92 -3.53 31.01
CA HIS A 92 8.62 -4.82 30.97
C HIS A 92 10.05 -4.68 31.53
N PRO A 93 10.21 -4.37 32.83
CA PRO A 93 11.52 -4.13 33.40
C PRO A 93 12.38 -5.39 33.33
N LEU A 94 13.57 -5.29 32.73
CA LEU A 94 14.49 -6.43 32.59
C LEU A 94 14.87 -7.01 33.95
N GLN A 95 14.59 -8.29 34.15
CA GLN A 95 14.97 -9.07 35.33
C GLN A 95 15.74 -10.32 34.88
N PRO A 96 16.65 -10.89 35.71
CA PRO A 96 17.33 -12.12 35.36
C PRO A 96 16.37 -13.29 35.11
N ALA A 97 16.61 -14.05 34.04
CA ALA A 97 15.80 -15.20 33.67
C ALA A 97 15.82 -16.29 34.75
N ARG A 98 14.66 -16.91 34.99
CA ARG A 98 14.55 -18.14 35.77
C ARG A 98 13.78 -19.18 34.99
N PHE A 99 14.53 -20.11 34.39
CA PHE A 99 13.95 -21.22 33.65
C PHE A 99 13.54 -22.36 34.59
N SER A 100 12.38 -22.93 34.36
CA SER A 100 11.86 -24.05 35.14
C SER A 100 11.24 -25.14 34.24
N SER A 101 11.13 -26.34 34.78
CA SER A 101 10.47 -27.48 34.14
C SER A 101 9.11 -27.67 34.79
N PRO A 102 8.01 -27.83 34.04
CA PRO A 102 6.72 -28.08 34.65
C PRO A 102 6.71 -29.35 35.50
N ALA A 103 5.92 -29.34 36.58
CA ALA A 103 5.92 -30.38 37.61
C ALA A 103 5.46 -31.78 37.10
N ASP A 104 4.70 -31.83 35.99
CA ASP A 104 4.05 -33.03 35.47
C ASP A 104 4.77 -33.68 34.27
N GLU A 105 6.03 -33.33 33.96
CA GLU A 105 6.74 -33.95 32.83
C GLU A 105 6.95 -35.47 33.02
N HIS A 106 6.07 -36.23 32.36
CA HIS A 106 6.27 -37.61 31.95
C HIS A 106 7.51 -37.69 31.05
N THR A 107 8.63 -38.08 31.63
CA THR A 107 9.71 -38.88 31.01
C THR A 107 10.53 -38.31 29.85
N ALA A 108 11.84 -38.38 30.11
CA ALA A 108 12.98 -38.32 29.21
C ALA A 108 13.38 -36.91 28.76
N LEU A 109 14.53 -36.46 29.28
CA LEU A 109 15.46 -35.69 28.46
C LEU A 109 15.71 -36.50 27.19
N ALA A 110 14.89 -36.32 26.16
CA ALA A 110 15.28 -36.70 24.83
C ALA A 110 16.55 -35.89 24.55
N ALA A 111 17.67 -36.58 24.33
CA ALA A 111 18.95 -35.92 24.09
C ALA A 111 18.92 -35.05 22.82
N ALA A 112 17.92 -35.29 21.96
CA ALA A 112 17.57 -34.42 20.86
C ALA A 112 16.04 -34.21 20.79
N HIS A 113 15.62 -32.99 20.46
CA HIS A 113 14.22 -32.59 20.22
C HIS A 113 14.17 -31.62 19.04
N ASP A 114 13.05 -31.50 18.34
CA ASP A 114 12.92 -30.68 17.12
C ASP A 114 12.11 -29.40 17.33
N ILE A 115 11.25 -29.36 18.35
CA ILE A 115 10.46 -28.18 18.74
C ILE A 115 10.67 -27.87 20.24
N SER A 116 10.91 -26.62 20.56
CA SER A 116 11.02 -26.14 21.95
C SER A 116 10.01 -25.04 22.23
N ILE A 117 9.25 -25.20 23.30
CA ILE A 117 8.26 -24.22 23.75
C ILE A 117 8.77 -23.55 25.02
N LEU A 118 8.78 -22.23 25.03
CA LEU A 118 9.07 -21.41 26.19
C LEU A 118 7.82 -20.61 26.56
N VAL A 119 7.31 -20.83 27.77
CA VAL A 119 6.07 -20.21 28.25
C VAL A 119 6.38 -19.28 29.41
N GLU A 120 5.73 -18.13 29.46
CA GLU A 120 5.77 -17.26 30.63
C GLU A 120 5.22 -17.99 31.86
N ASP A 121 5.99 -17.98 32.94
CA ASP A 121 5.67 -18.73 34.18
C ASP A 121 4.32 -18.31 34.78
N GLY A 122 3.98 -17.02 34.72
CA GLY A 122 2.71 -16.49 35.23
C GLY A 122 1.47 -16.92 34.46
N LEU A 123 1.64 -17.29 33.18
CA LEU A 123 0.55 -17.70 32.29
C LEU A 123 0.35 -19.22 32.24
N TYR A 124 1.41 -19.98 32.55
CA TYR A 124 1.48 -21.43 32.30
C TYR A 124 0.30 -22.22 32.88
N ASP A 125 -0.02 -22.02 34.16
CA ASP A 125 -1.07 -22.79 34.85
C ASP A 125 -2.46 -22.53 34.24
N ASP A 126 -2.72 -21.30 33.79
CA ASP A 126 -4.01 -20.88 33.24
C ASP A 126 -4.25 -21.40 31.82
N ILE A 127 -3.19 -21.73 31.07
CA ILE A 127 -3.27 -22.27 29.70
C ILE A 127 -2.94 -23.76 29.62
N LYS A 128 -2.53 -24.39 30.73
CA LYS A 128 -1.94 -25.73 30.76
C LYS A 128 -2.74 -26.77 29.99
N THR A 129 -4.07 -26.78 30.14
CA THR A 129 -4.91 -27.80 29.50
C THR A 129 -4.84 -27.73 27.97
N GLN A 130 -4.96 -26.54 27.38
CA GLN A 130 -4.88 -26.39 25.93
C GLN A 130 -3.44 -26.50 25.41
N LEU A 131 -2.47 -26.10 26.23
CA LEU A 131 -1.05 -26.28 25.92
C LEU A 131 -0.65 -27.77 25.90
N ASP A 132 -1.11 -28.58 26.85
CA ASP A 132 -0.89 -30.03 26.85
C ASP A 132 -1.50 -30.67 25.59
N GLN A 133 -2.68 -30.23 25.14
CA GLN A 133 -3.30 -30.68 23.89
C GLN A 133 -2.46 -30.26 22.67
N PHE A 134 -1.98 -29.02 22.65
CA PHE A 134 -1.13 -28.50 21.58
C PHE A 134 0.18 -29.31 21.45
N VAL A 135 0.81 -29.66 22.57
CA VAL A 135 1.98 -30.55 22.62
C VAL A 135 1.62 -31.93 22.08
N ALA A 136 0.52 -32.54 22.56
CA ALA A 136 0.09 -33.86 22.12
C ALA A 136 -0.23 -33.92 20.61
N ASP A 137 -0.79 -32.85 20.04
CA ASP A 137 -1.04 -32.73 18.61
C ASP A 137 0.28 -32.78 17.81
N MET A 138 1.30 -32.01 18.23
CA MET A 138 2.61 -32.01 17.58
C MET A 138 3.33 -33.37 17.72
N GLU A 139 3.24 -34.02 18.88
CA GLU A 139 3.78 -35.37 19.08
C GLU A 139 3.08 -36.40 18.19
N MET A 140 1.77 -36.25 17.96
CA MET A 140 1.02 -37.10 17.04
C MET A 140 1.43 -36.90 15.57
N GLU A 141 1.83 -35.68 15.21
CA GLU A 141 2.42 -35.34 13.91
C GLU A 141 3.86 -35.87 13.75
N GLY A 142 4.45 -36.40 14.83
CA GLY A 142 5.77 -37.04 14.83
C GLY A 142 6.91 -36.13 15.32
N HIS A 143 6.57 -34.96 15.88
CA HIS A 143 7.52 -34.06 16.51
C HIS A 143 7.87 -34.50 17.93
N SER A 144 9.01 -34.05 18.42
CA SER A 144 9.54 -34.22 19.76
C SER A 144 9.63 -32.86 20.45
N VAL A 145 8.79 -32.65 21.45
CA VAL A 145 8.62 -31.32 22.04
C VAL A 145 9.32 -31.26 23.41
N VAL A 146 10.04 -30.17 23.67
CA VAL A 146 10.45 -29.79 25.03
C VAL A 146 9.71 -28.55 25.46
N LEU A 147 9.24 -28.54 26.71
CA LEU A 147 8.53 -27.40 27.29
C LEU A 147 9.29 -26.88 28.51
N ARG A 148 9.49 -25.57 28.57
CA ARG A 148 10.04 -24.86 29.72
C ARG A 148 9.20 -23.64 30.05
N THR A 149 9.17 -23.28 31.33
CA THR A 149 8.66 -21.97 31.75
C THR A 149 9.80 -21.02 32.03
N VAL A 150 9.54 -19.71 31.93
CA VAL A 150 10.48 -18.66 32.32
C VAL A 150 9.77 -17.52 33.03
N SER A 151 10.39 -17.01 34.09
CA SER A 151 10.06 -15.71 34.67
C SER A 151 11.20 -14.72 34.40
N GLY A 152 10.89 -13.52 33.91
CA GLY A 152 11.88 -12.51 33.52
C GLY A 152 12.71 -12.94 32.30
N GLY A 153 13.91 -12.38 32.18
CA GLY A 153 14.91 -12.68 31.16
C GLY A 153 15.24 -11.46 30.30
N THR A 154 16.53 -11.20 30.11
CA THR A 154 16.98 -10.27 29.06
C THR A 154 16.92 -10.95 27.69
N PRO A 155 16.88 -10.19 26.58
CA PRO A 155 16.95 -10.79 25.25
C PRO A 155 18.13 -11.75 25.08
N GLU A 156 19.30 -11.44 25.63
CA GLU A 156 20.49 -12.29 25.55
C GLU A 156 20.34 -13.60 26.33
N GLU A 157 19.69 -13.57 27.49
CA GLU A 157 19.42 -14.78 28.28
C GLU A 157 18.42 -15.70 27.57
N ILE A 158 17.37 -15.13 26.97
CA ILE A 158 16.41 -15.87 26.14
C ILE A 158 17.10 -16.44 24.90
N LYS A 159 17.90 -15.65 24.17
CA LYS A 159 18.69 -16.11 23.02
C LYS A 159 19.68 -17.21 23.40
N THR A 160 20.29 -17.13 24.59
CA THR A 160 21.19 -18.18 25.10
C THR A 160 20.43 -19.49 25.35
N TRP A 161 19.21 -19.41 25.89
CA TRP A 161 18.35 -20.59 26.03
C TRP A 161 17.98 -21.19 24.67
N ILE A 162 17.63 -20.36 23.69
CA ILE A 162 17.34 -20.79 22.31
C ILE A 162 18.55 -21.48 21.67
N LYS A 163 19.74 -20.88 21.75
CA LYS A 163 21.00 -21.50 21.27
C LYS A 163 21.22 -22.88 21.88
N THR A 164 20.92 -23.03 23.18
CA THR A 164 21.01 -24.32 23.86
C THR A 164 20.05 -25.35 23.26
N GLN A 165 18.82 -24.95 22.93
CA GLN A 165 17.84 -25.85 22.29
C GLN A 165 18.26 -26.21 20.87
N TYR A 166 18.75 -25.24 20.08
CA TYR A 166 19.28 -25.48 18.74
C TYR A 166 20.42 -26.50 18.75
N PHE A 167 21.39 -26.39 19.67
CA PHE A 167 22.46 -27.39 19.81
C PHE A 167 21.96 -28.76 20.31
N GLN A 168 20.75 -28.82 20.85
CA GLN A 168 20.04 -30.06 21.19
C GLN A 168 19.13 -30.54 20.04
N GLY A 169 19.25 -29.96 18.84
CA GLY A 169 18.56 -30.40 17.64
C GLY A 169 17.28 -29.65 17.32
N SER A 170 16.88 -28.66 18.13
CA SER A 170 15.65 -27.90 17.89
C SER A 170 15.79 -27.04 16.64
N SER A 171 14.77 -27.10 15.78
CA SER A 171 14.66 -26.25 14.59
C SER A 171 13.53 -25.23 14.73
N GLY A 172 12.60 -25.46 15.66
CA GLY A 172 11.44 -24.62 15.93
C GLY A 172 11.35 -24.16 17.36
N ILE A 173 11.17 -22.87 17.56
CA ILE A 173 10.98 -22.26 18.86
C ILE A 173 9.60 -21.61 18.93
N ILE A 174 8.84 -21.89 19.98
CA ILE A 174 7.54 -21.27 20.23
C ILE A 174 7.61 -20.51 21.55
N LEU A 175 7.43 -19.19 21.50
CA LEU A 175 7.36 -18.32 22.67
C LEU A 175 5.89 -18.03 22.98
N ILE A 176 5.45 -18.26 24.23
CA ILE A 176 4.06 -18.07 24.64
C ILE A 176 4.00 -17.14 25.86
N GLY A 177 3.18 -16.09 25.77
CA GLY A 177 3.04 -15.05 26.79
C GLY A 177 4.05 -13.92 26.63
N ASP A 178 4.23 -13.15 27.70
CA ASP A 178 5.04 -11.92 27.70
C ASP A 178 6.55 -12.19 27.82
N ILE A 179 7.08 -12.97 26.88
CA ILE A 179 8.51 -13.23 26.76
C ILE A 179 9.20 -12.00 26.17
N THR A 180 10.24 -11.49 26.83
CA THR A 180 10.98 -10.29 26.42
C THR A 180 11.31 -10.28 24.93
N ALA A 181 11.06 -9.16 24.25
CA ALA A 181 11.43 -8.94 22.85
C ALA A 181 12.77 -8.21 22.77
N ALA A 182 13.61 -8.59 21.80
CA ALA A 182 14.73 -7.75 21.39
C ALA A 182 14.20 -6.56 20.56
N TRP A 183 14.90 -5.42 20.60
CA TRP A 183 14.55 -4.24 19.82
C TRP A 183 15.70 -3.86 18.89
N ALA A 184 15.38 -3.34 17.71
CA ALA A 184 16.36 -2.90 16.73
C ALA A 184 16.04 -1.50 16.22
N GLU A 185 17.07 -0.76 15.83
CA GLU A 185 16.96 0.51 15.13
C GLU A 185 17.46 0.39 13.69
N ILE A 186 16.61 0.80 12.72
CA ILE A 186 17.01 0.93 11.32
C ILE A 186 16.59 2.32 10.82
N SER A 187 17.58 3.13 10.41
CA SER A 187 17.36 4.47 9.84
C SER A 187 16.47 5.37 10.72
N GLY A 188 16.67 5.36 12.04
CA GLY A 188 15.86 6.13 12.99
C GLY A 188 14.46 5.57 13.24
N SER A 189 14.19 4.30 12.89
CA SER A 189 12.95 3.59 13.22
C SER A 189 13.27 2.47 14.21
N VAL A 190 12.60 2.47 15.35
CA VAL A 190 12.86 1.56 16.47
C VAL A 190 11.68 0.61 16.65
N PHE A 191 11.92 -0.71 16.64
CA PHE A 191 10.85 -1.72 16.66
C PHE A 191 11.32 -3.06 17.27
N PRO A 192 10.40 -3.88 17.82
CA PRO A 192 10.73 -5.22 18.29
C PRO A 192 11.10 -6.14 17.13
N CYS A 193 12.11 -7.00 17.31
CA CYS A 193 12.71 -7.78 16.23
C CYS A 193 13.04 -9.22 16.68
N ASP A 194 12.12 -10.15 16.42
CA ASP A 194 12.34 -11.57 16.73
C ASP A 194 13.37 -12.25 15.81
N LEU A 195 13.84 -11.59 14.72
CA LEU A 195 15.00 -12.09 13.95
C LEU A 195 16.23 -12.24 14.85
N PHE A 196 16.36 -11.42 15.89
CA PHE A 196 17.40 -11.59 16.91
C PHE A 196 17.37 -12.99 17.54
N TYR A 197 16.20 -13.61 17.70
CA TYR A 197 16.06 -14.97 18.25
C TYR A 197 16.20 -16.06 17.19
N MET A 198 16.02 -15.73 15.92
CA MET A 198 16.09 -16.68 14.81
C MET A 198 17.52 -16.84 14.30
N ASP A 199 18.27 -15.74 14.19
CA ASP A 199 19.67 -15.71 13.80
C ASP A 199 20.57 -15.90 15.04
N LEU A 200 21.21 -17.06 15.11
CA LEU A 200 22.00 -17.51 16.23
C LEU A 200 23.50 -17.28 16.02
N ASP A 201 23.97 -17.13 14.79
CA ASP A 201 25.39 -16.99 14.46
C ASP A 201 25.81 -15.62 13.93
N GLY A 202 24.85 -14.73 13.71
CA GLY A 202 25.02 -13.32 13.42
C GLY A 202 25.41 -12.46 14.63
N THR A 203 26.03 -11.33 14.32
CA THR A 203 26.47 -10.33 15.30
C THR A 203 25.46 -9.19 15.35
N TRP A 204 25.03 -8.88 16.57
CA TRP A 204 24.13 -7.76 16.90
C TRP A 204 24.88 -6.82 17.84
N GLU A 205 24.92 -5.54 17.51
CA GLU A 205 25.65 -4.50 18.24
C GLU A 205 24.69 -3.45 18.76
N ASP A 206 24.80 -3.17 20.06
CA ASP A 206 24.17 -2.07 20.79
C ASP A 206 25.32 -1.09 21.11
N ASP A 207 25.48 -0.09 20.25
CA ASP A 207 26.65 0.78 20.21
C ASP A 207 26.60 1.86 21.31
N ASP A 208 25.40 2.29 21.71
CA ASP A 208 25.20 3.32 22.73
C ASP A 208 24.80 2.77 24.11
N GLY A 209 24.51 1.48 24.21
CA GLY A 209 24.26 0.75 25.43
C GLY A 209 22.85 0.97 25.99
N ASP A 210 21.88 1.36 25.17
CA ASP A 210 20.50 1.59 25.58
C ASP A 210 19.63 0.31 25.56
N GLY A 211 20.12 -0.77 24.96
CA GLY A 211 19.44 -2.06 24.83
C GLY A 211 18.61 -2.23 23.55
N VAL A 212 18.68 -1.27 22.63
CA VAL A 212 18.28 -1.39 21.23
C VAL A 212 19.52 -1.77 20.41
N TYR A 213 19.35 -2.57 19.35
CA TYR A 213 20.46 -2.93 18.47
C TYR A 213 20.45 -2.07 17.19
N GLU A 214 21.50 -1.32 16.92
CA GLU A 214 21.63 -0.45 15.74
C GLU A 214 22.20 -1.20 14.52
N SER A 215 22.84 -2.34 14.78
CA SER A 215 23.66 -3.04 13.81
C SER A 215 23.42 -4.54 13.87
N HIS A 216 23.20 -5.13 12.69
CA HIS A 216 23.08 -6.57 12.48
C HIS A 216 23.96 -6.97 11.30
N SER A 217 24.88 -7.91 11.51
CA SER A 217 25.77 -8.44 10.49
C SER A 217 25.92 -9.95 10.58
N ALA A 218 26.50 -10.55 9.54
CA ALA A 218 26.64 -11.99 9.37
C ALA A 218 27.41 -12.72 10.50
N GLY A 219 28.15 -12.00 11.35
CA GLY A 219 28.91 -12.60 12.44
C GLY A 219 29.80 -13.76 12.00
N SER A 220 29.51 -14.96 12.47
CA SER A 220 30.22 -16.19 12.10
C SER A 220 29.57 -17.02 10.97
N GLY A 221 28.35 -16.67 10.56
CA GLY A 221 27.61 -17.30 9.47
C GLY A 221 27.05 -16.28 8.49
N ASP A 222 25.73 -16.09 8.48
CA ASP A 222 25.02 -15.11 7.63
C ASP A 222 23.97 -14.31 8.42
N MET A 223 23.13 -13.52 7.75
CA MET A 223 22.09 -12.70 8.41
C MET A 223 20.72 -13.40 8.43
N GLY A 224 20.70 -14.68 8.06
CA GLY A 224 19.52 -15.50 7.97
C GLY A 224 19.17 -16.19 9.30
N PRO A 225 17.98 -16.81 9.36
CA PRO A 225 17.56 -17.57 10.53
C PRO A 225 18.14 -19.00 10.56
N GLU A 226 18.69 -19.43 11.69
CA GLU A 226 19.04 -20.84 11.96
C GLU A 226 17.84 -21.64 12.49
N VAL A 227 16.92 -20.97 13.19
CA VAL A 227 15.68 -21.54 13.73
C VAL A 227 14.49 -20.68 13.33
N TYR A 228 13.32 -21.30 13.16
CA TYR A 228 12.08 -20.53 13.06
C TYR A 228 11.54 -20.23 14.46
N VAL A 229 11.10 -19.00 14.68
CA VAL A 229 10.48 -18.56 15.94
C VAL A 229 9.02 -18.19 15.67
N GLY A 230 8.11 -18.80 16.40
CA GLY A 230 6.71 -18.40 16.47
C GLY A 230 6.41 -17.77 17.84
N ARG A 231 5.66 -16.67 17.86
CA ARG A 231 5.27 -15.99 19.09
C ARG A 231 3.75 -15.98 19.23
N ILE A 232 3.24 -16.52 20.34
CA ILE A 232 1.84 -16.43 20.76
C ILE A 232 1.81 -15.37 21.86
N TYR A 233 1.47 -14.15 21.48
CA TYR A 233 1.50 -12.97 22.34
C TYR A 233 0.16 -12.24 22.29
N ALA A 234 -0.53 -12.20 23.44
CA ALA A 234 -1.81 -11.52 23.57
C ALA A 234 -1.79 -10.44 24.67
N HIS A 235 -0.65 -10.20 25.32
CA HIS A 235 -0.47 -9.28 26.44
C HIS A 235 -0.90 -7.83 26.15
N THR A 236 -0.79 -7.37 24.90
CA THR A 236 -1.20 -6.01 24.49
C THR A 236 -2.60 -5.92 23.92
N LEU A 237 -3.33 -7.04 23.86
CA LEU A 237 -4.68 -7.08 23.31
C LEU A 237 -5.72 -6.86 24.42
N GLU A 238 -6.75 -6.07 24.13
CA GLU A 238 -7.80 -5.71 25.11
C GLU A 238 -9.15 -6.40 24.82
N TYR A 239 -9.16 -7.44 23.99
CA TYR A 239 -10.40 -8.13 23.58
C TYR A 239 -10.97 -9.07 24.64
N ASP A 240 -10.10 -9.71 25.43
CA ASP A 240 -10.43 -10.57 26.58
C ASP A 240 -9.18 -10.63 27.50
N THR A 241 -9.16 -11.49 28.51
CA THR A 241 -7.95 -11.79 29.28
C THR A 241 -6.93 -12.56 28.44
N GLU A 242 -5.64 -12.39 28.72
CA GLU A 242 -4.55 -13.03 27.98
C GLU A 242 -4.69 -14.56 27.99
N GLU A 243 -5.00 -15.14 29.13
CA GLU A 243 -5.21 -16.58 29.27
C GLU A 243 -6.38 -17.09 28.43
N ASN A 244 -7.48 -16.33 28.32
CA ASN A 244 -8.61 -16.71 27.48
C ASN A 244 -8.23 -16.68 26.01
N MET A 245 -7.61 -15.59 25.54
CA MET A 245 -7.19 -15.44 24.14
C MET A 245 -6.20 -16.53 23.71
N VAL A 246 -5.21 -16.84 24.56
CA VAL A 246 -4.23 -17.90 24.28
C VAL A 246 -4.89 -19.28 24.27
N ASN A 247 -5.75 -19.60 25.25
CA ASN A 247 -6.50 -20.85 25.27
C ASN A 247 -7.39 -21.00 24.02
N GLU A 248 -8.09 -19.94 23.61
CA GLU A 248 -8.90 -19.96 22.39
C GLU A 248 -8.06 -20.15 21.12
N TYR A 249 -6.89 -19.50 21.03
CA TYR A 249 -5.97 -19.72 19.92
C TYR A 249 -5.52 -21.17 19.85
N LEU A 250 -5.03 -21.75 20.97
CA LEU A 250 -4.59 -23.14 21.02
C LEU A 250 -5.73 -24.12 20.69
N ALA A 251 -6.93 -23.91 21.22
CA ALA A 251 -8.11 -24.71 20.88
C ALA A 251 -8.48 -24.62 19.40
N LYS A 252 -8.38 -23.43 18.77
CA LYS A 252 -8.57 -23.27 17.32
C LYS A 252 -7.53 -24.05 16.53
N THR A 253 -6.27 -24.07 16.97
CA THR A 253 -5.22 -24.87 16.30
C THR A 253 -5.53 -26.37 16.34
N HIS A 254 -5.99 -26.88 17.49
CA HIS A 254 -6.43 -28.27 17.63
C HIS A 254 -7.60 -28.58 16.69
N ALA A 255 -8.65 -27.76 16.74
CA ALA A 255 -9.83 -27.94 15.88
C ALA A 255 -9.46 -27.91 14.39
N TYR A 256 -8.49 -27.07 14.00
CA TYR A 256 -8.00 -27.04 12.62
C TYR A 256 -7.24 -28.32 12.24
N ARG A 257 -6.32 -28.79 13.10
CA ARG A 257 -5.55 -30.02 12.89
C ARG A 257 -6.42 -31.27 12.80
N THR A 258 -7.47 -31.35 13.60
CA THR A 258 -8.40 -32.50 13.62
C THR A 258 -9.49 -32.41 12.56
N GLY A 259 -9.59 -31.30 11.84
CA GLY A 259 -10.62 -31.04 10.83
C GLY A 259 -11.99 -30.69 11.40
N GLU A 260 -12.10 -30.40 12.70
CA GLU A 260 -13.31 -29.85 13.32
C GLU A 260 -13.58 -28.40 12.87
N LEU A 261 -12.52 -27.64 12.62
CA LEU A 261 -12.55 -26.30 12.02
C LEU A 261 -11.97 -26.37 10.62
N MET A 262 -12.78 -26.06 9.60
CA MET A 262 -12.35 -26.02 8.20
C MET A 262 -12.67 -24.65 7.58
N GLN A 263 -11.78 -24.16 6.73
CA GLN A 263 -12.04 -23.03 5.85
C GLN A 263 -12.31 -23.50 4.42
N PRO A 264 -13.17 -22.82 3.66
CA PRO A 264 -13.30 -23.08 2.22
C PRO A 264 -11.93 -22.92 1.53
N TRP A 265 -11.59 -23.84 0.62
CA TRP A 265 -10.36 -23.74 -0.17
C TRP A 265 -10.44 -22.60 -1.19
N ARG A 266 -10.10 -21.38 -0.75
CA ARG A 266 -10.07 -20.16 -1.55
C ARG A 266 -9.05 -19.16 -1.00
N GLY A 267 -8.43 -18.41 -1.90
CA GLY A 267 -7.53 -17.30 -1.58
C GLY A 267 -8.20 -15.96 -1.85
N LEU A 268 -7.86 -14.95 -1.04
CA LEU A 268 -8.24 -13.56 -1.27
C LEU A 268 -6.99 -12.72 -1.49
N GLU A 269 -6.92 -12.04 -2.64
CA GLU A 269 -5.97 -10.96 -2.90
C GLU A 269 -6.72 -9.65 -2.73
N TYR A 270 -6.42 -8.89 -1.68
CA TYR A 270 -7.07 -7.61 -1.39
C TYR A 270 -6.04 -6.48 -1.47
N VAL A 271 -6.00 -5.85 -2.62
CA VAL A 271 -4.94 -4.96 -3.07
C VAL A 271 -5.50 -3.54 -3.17
N GLU A 272 -4.98 -2.66 -2.32
CA GLU A 272 -5.37 -1.25 -2.29
C GLU A 272 -4.76 -0.50 -3.48
N GLU A 273 -5.31 0.68 -3.80
CA GLU A 273 -5.00 1.43 -5.01
C GLU A 273 -3.53 1.75 -5.21
N ASP A 274 -2.74 1.95 -4.16
CA ASP A 274 -1.30 2.23 -4.31
C ASP A 274 -0.51 1.01 -4.81
N TRP A 275 -1.10 -0.19 -4.71
CA TRP A 275 -0.50 -1.45 -5.12
C TRP A 275 -1.32 -2.18 -6.18
N TYR A 276 -2.29 -1.53 -6.83
CA TYR A 276 -3.23 -2.20 -7.75
C TYR A 276 -2.56 -3.07 -8.83
N ASP A 277 -1.34 -2.69 -9.27
CA ASP A 277 -0.54 -3.42 -10.26
C ASP A 277 0.42 -4.47 -9.66
N MET A 278 0.38 -4.71 -8.35
CA MET A 278 1.16 -5.72 -7.67
C MET A 278 0.63 -7.12 -7.95
N ASP A 279 1.49 -7.96 -8.52
CA ASP A 279 1.27 -9.40 -8.65
C ASP A 279 1.48 -10.10 -7.30
N VAL A 280 0.41 -10.68 -6.75
CA VAL A 280 0.46 -11.50 -5.52
C VAL A 280 0.61 -12.98 -5.86
N ALA A 281 -0.06 -13.42 -6.93
CA ALA A 281 0.04 -14.77 -7.50
C ALA A 281 -0.41 -15.90 -6.56
N LEU A 282 -1.48 -15.69 -5.77
CA LEU A 282 -2.14 -16.75 -4.98
C LEU A 282 -2.76 -17.82 -5.88
N ASP A 283 -3.01 -17.50 -7.15
CA ASP A 283 -3.54 -18.42 -8.16
C ASP A 283 -2.59 -19.61 -8.42
N ASN A 284 -1.29 -19.46 -8.17
CA ASN A 284 -0.33 -20.57 -8.18
C ASN A 284 -0.65 -21.65 -7.12
N ILE A 285 -1.32 -21.29 -6.03
CA ILE A 285 -1.69 -22.20 -4.93
C ILE A 285 -3.16 -22.62 -5.06
N TYR A 286 -4.07 -21.66 -5.27
CA TYR A 286 -5.52 -21.88 -5.22
C TYR A 286 -6.17 -22.03 -6.60
N GLY A 287 -5.42 -21.80 -7.68
CA GLY A 287 -5.92 -21.81 -9.06
C GLY A 287 -7.06 -20.82 -9.24
N ALA A 288 -8.13 -21.27 -9.90
CA ALA A 288 -9.33 -20.48 -10.12
C ALA A 288 -10.13 -20.13 -8.83
N ASN A 289 -9.70 -20.59 -7.65
CA ASN A 289 -10.35 -20.27 -6.37
C ASN A 289 -9.75 -19.02 -5.69
N VAL A 290 -9.11 -18.13 -6.46
CA VAL A 290 -8.69 -16.81 -5.97
C VAL A 290 -9.73 -15.77 -6.35
N THR A 291 -10.09 -14.94 -5.39
CA THR A 291 -10.80 -13.68 -5.66
C THR A 291 -9.81 -12.54 -5.47
N ARG A 292 -9.65 -11.69 -6.48
CA ARG A 292 -8.80 -10.50 -6.43
C ARG A 292 -9.69 -9.26 -6.39
N HIS A 293 -9.37 -8.36 -5.48
CA HIS A 293 -9.95 -7.04 -5.34
C HIS A 293 -8.80 -6.04 -5.44
N ASP A 294 -8.76 -5.27 -6.53
CA ASP A 294 -7.70 -4.32 -6.88
C ASP A 294 -8.24 -2.98 -7.40
N TYR A 295 -9.57 -2.82 -7.38
CA TYR A 295 -10.23 -1.61 -7.84
C TYR A 295 -10.38 -0.61 -6.71
N GLY A 296 -9.53 0.43 -6.66
CA GLY A 296 -9.39 1.38 -5.55
C GLY A 296 -10.71 1.94 -4.96
N TYR A 297 -11.68 2.27 -5.82
CA TYR A 297 -12.98 2.78 -5.35
C TYR A 297 -13.86 1.70 -4.66
N TYR A 298 -13.67 0.43 -5.01
CA TYR A 298 -14.42 -0.71 -4.47
C TYR A 298 -13.67 -1.48 -3.37
N THR A 299 -12.36 -1.33 -3.27
CA THR A 299 -11.53 -1.94 -2.22
C THR A 299 -11.69 -1.16 -0.91
N THR A 300 -12.87 -1.27 -0.29
CA THR A 300 -13.22 -0.54 0.94
C THR A 300 -13.06 -1.37 2.21
N ALA A 301 -13.07 -0.75 3.39
CA ALA A 301 -13.09 -1.49 4.66
C ALA A 301 -14.35 -2.37 4.81
N GLU A 302 -15.50 -1.90 4.32
CA GLU A 302 -16.77 -2.66 4.38
C GLU A 302 -16.71 -3.90 3.49
N ASP A 303 -16.22 -3.77 2.25
CA ASP A 303 -16.04 -4.91 1.36
C ASP A 303 -15.01 -5.89 1.90
N TYR A 304 -13.88 -5.42 2.43
CA TYR A 304 -12.87 -6.29 3.05
C TYR A 304 -13.48 -7.18 4.15
N LEU A 305 -14.25 -6.58 5.06
CA LEU A 305 -14.95 -7.34 6.13
C LEU A 305 -16.01 -8.29 5.57
N ALA A 306 -16.72 -7.89 4.51
CA ALA A 306 -17.65 -8.77 3.81
C ALA A 306 -16.94 -9.99 3.21
N GLN A 307 -15.77 -9.79 2.57
CA GLN A 307 -14.95 -10.89 2.05
C GLN A 307 -14.43 -11.81 3.16
N MET A 308 -13.99 -11.26 4.30
CA MET A 308 -13.56 -12.05 5.46
C MET A 308 -14.69 -12.95 6.00
N SER A 309 -15.94 -12.47 5.96
CA SER A 309 -17.10 -13.24 6.43
C SER A 309 -17.40 -14.49 5.59
N LEU A 310 -16.88 -14.57 4.36
CA LEU A 310 -17.08 -15.71 3.46
C LEU A 310 -16.22 -16.93 3.83
N GLY A 311 -15.25 -16.77 4.74
CA GLY A 311 -14.26 -17.79 5.09
C GLY A 311 -13.19 -17.91 4.01
N GLN A 312 -12.01 -17.35 4.29
CA GLN A 312 -10.84 -17.38 3.41
C GLN A 312 -9.82 -18.36 3.99
N HIS A 313 -9.21 -19.20 3.15
CA HIS A 313 -8.12 -20.07 3.60
C HIS A 313 -6.80 -19.29 3.73
N PHE A 314 -6.57 -18.33 2.83
CA PHE A 314 -5.45 -17.41 2.91
C PHE A 314 -5.84 -16.04 2.35
N VAL A 315 -5.33 -14.99 2.97
CA VAL A 315 -5.60 -13.61 2.59
C VAL A 315 -4.27 -12.88 2.46
N GLN A 316 -4.01 -12.31 1.30
CA GLN A 316 -2.97 -11.31 1.13
C GLN A 316 -3.64 -9.94 1.09
N VAL A 317 -3.27 -9.06 2.01
CA VAL A 317 -3.68 -7.65 2.00
C VAL A 317 -2.48 -6.80 1.61
N CYS A 318 -2.65 -5.92 0.63
CA CYS A 318 -1.66 -4.92 0.25
C CYS A 318 -2.28 -3.54 0.47
N ALA A 319 -2.06 -2.95 1.64
CA ALA A 319 -2.67 -1.69 2.03
C ALA A 319 -1.78 -0.94 3.03
N HIS A 320 -1.92 0.39 3.04
CA HIS A 320 -1.41 1.19 4.15
C HIS A 320 -2.01 0.72 5.46
N SER A 321 -1.22 0.71 6.53
CA SER A 321 -1.64 0.15 7.81
C SER A 321 -1.02 0.90 8.97
N TYR A 322 -1.65 0.74 10.13
CA TYR A 322 -1.10 1.12 11.43
C TYR A 322 -1.25 -0.07 12.38
N SER A 323 -0.70 0.01 13.59
CA SER A 323 -0.71 -1.10 14.55
C SER A 323 -2.12 -1.60 14.93
N GLY A 324 -3.16 -0.79 14.70
CA GLY A 324 -4.55 -1.13 15.00
C GLY A 324 -5.42 -1.50 13.80
N GLY A 325 -4.92 -1.44 12.55
CA GLY A 325 -5.73 -1.80 11.39
C GLY A 325 -5.18 -1.41 10.01
N HIS A 326 -5.94 -1.74 8.98
CA HIS A 326 -5.67 -1.39 7.59
C HIS A 326 -6.42 -0.10 7.19
N HIS A 327 -5.76 0.73 6.40
CA HIS A 327 -6.35 1.88 5.73
C HIS A 327 -6.60 1.53 4.27
N PHE A 328 -7.86 1.65 3.87
CA PHE A 328 -8.28 1.49 2.49
C PHE A 328 -8.75 2.85 1.97
N SER A 329 -8.05 3.41 0.98
CA SER A 329 -8.52 4.64 0.35
C SER A 329 -9.69 4.32 -0.59
N THR A 330 -10.33 5.37 -1.11
CA THR A 330 -11.38 5.23 -2.13
C THR A 330 -10.96 5.92 -3.43
N ARG A 331 -9.65 6.10 -3.64
CA ARG A 331 -9.16 6.79 -4.82
C ARG A 331 -9.47 5.92 -6.05
N PRO A 332 -10.08 6.51 -7.09
CA PRO A 332 -10.41 5.76 -8.29
C PRO A 332 -9.16 5.49 -9.12
N THR A 333 -8.82 4.22 -9.28
CA THR A 333 -7.92 3.76 -10.35
C THR A 333 -8.72 3.48 -11.62
N GLU A 334 -8.06 3.44 -12.78
CA GLU A 334 -8.60 2.88 -14.02
C GLU A 334 -9.98 3.47 -14.40
N SER A 335 -10.06 4.79 -14.49
CA SER A 335 -11.32 5.51 -14.58
C SER A 335 -11.33 6.64 -15.61
N ALA A 336 -12.54 6.99 -16.05
CA ALA A 336 -12.81 8.20 -16.82
C ALA A 336 -13.71 9.16 -16.05
N SER A 337 -13.50 10.46 -16.21
CA SER A 337 -14.36 11.50 -15.62
C SER A 337 -14.67 12.58 -16.63
N TYR A 338 -15.74 13.33 -16.39
CA TYR A 338 -16.15 14.43 -17.27
C TYR A 338 -16.20 15.74 -16.50
N ALA A 339 -15.69 16.79 -17.13
CA ALA A 339 -15.74 18.15 -16.63
C ALA A 339 -16.41 19.05 -17.67
N HIS A 340 -17.44 19.77 -17.26
CA HIS A 340 -18.22 20.67 -18.12
C HIS A 340 -18.21 22.11 -17.60
N VAL A 341 -18.12 23.08 -18.51
CA VAL A 341 -18.27 24.51 -18.20
C VAL A 341 -18.87 25.29 -19.38
N TYR A 342 -19.59 26.37 -19.09
CA TYR A 342 -20.04 27.33 -20.11
C TYR A 342 -19.07 28.51 -20.21
N VAL A 343 -18.72 28.90 -21.44
CA VAL A 343 -17.82 30.04 -21.75
C VAL A 343 -18.53 31.04 -22.65
N HIS A 344 -18.75 32.24 -22.16
CA HIS A 344 -19.32 33.32 -22.93
C HIS A 344 -18.23 34.10 -23.66
N SER A 345 -18.42 34.32 -24.96
CA SER A 345 -17.63 35.27 -25.73
C SER A 345 -18.54 36.39 -26.25
N PRO A 346 -18.22 37.67 -26.03
CA PRO A 346 -19.08 38.76 -26.52
C PRO A 346 -19.10 38.90 -28.05
N VAL A 347 -18.14 38.28 -28.75
CA VAL A 347 -18.08 38.25 -30.21
C VAL A 347 -17.62 36.89 -30.70
N THR A 348 -18.00 36.52 -31.92
CA THR A 348 -17.41 35.36 -32.60
C THR A 348 -15.94 35.65 -32.89
N ARG A 349 -15.03 34.81 -32.42
CA ARG A 349 -13.58 35.00 -32.57
C ARG A 349 -12.82 33.69 -32.67
N LYS A 350 -11.64 33.76 -33.28
CA LYS A 350 -10.65 32.69 -33.17
C LYS A 350 -10.06 32.68 -31.77
N ALA A 351 -9.78 31.49 -31.26
CA ALA A 351 -9.09 31.25 -30.01
C ALA A 351 -8.21 30.01 -30.15
N THR A 352 -7.15 29.94 -29.36
CA THR A 352 -6.40 28.70 -29.14
C THR A 352 -6.83 28.12 -27.79
N LEU A 353 -7.23 26.86 -27.78
CA LEU A 353 -7.52 26.11 -26.57
C LEU A 353 -6.27 25.34 -26.16
N LEU A 354 -5.68 25.74 -25.03
CA LEU A 354 -4.54 25.09 -24.40
C LEU A 354 -5.03 24.05 -23.38
N LEU A 355 -4.43 22.87 -23.38
CA LEU A 355 -4.87 21.71 -22.58
C LEU A 355 -3.69 21.02 -21.89
N GLY A 356 -3.97 20.34 -20.78
CA GLY A 356 -3.10 19.36 -20.14
C GLY A 356 -3.92 18.26 -19.47
N SER A 357 -3.39 17.05 -19.33
CA SER A 357 -4.10 15.91 -18.72
C SER A 357 -3.17 14.87 -18.09
N ASP A 358 -3.70 14.16 -17.09
CA ASP A 358 -3.22 12.94 -16.48
C ASP A 358 -4.40 11.94 -16.49
N ASP A 359 -4.45 10.97 -17.39
CA ASP A 359 -3.56 10.68 -18.51
C ASP A 359 -4.06 11.32 -19.83
N GLY A 360 -5.12 10.73 -20.39
CA GLY A 360 -5.68 11.05 -21.70
C GLY A 360 -6.77 12.10 -21.62
N ILE A 361 -7.03 12.79 -22.73
CA ILE A 361 -8.09 13.81 -22.80
C ILE A 361 -8.84 13.80 -24.13
N LYS A 362 -10.15 13.97 -24.04
CA LYS A 362 -11.05 14.18 -25.19
C LYS A 362 -11.94 15.38 -24.92
N VAL A 363 -12.03 16.28 -25.89
CA VAL A 363 -12.64 17.60 -25.70
C VAL A 363 -13.68 17.88 -26.76
N TRP A 364 -14.84 18.37 -26.32
CA TRP A 364 -15.89 18.89 -27.18
C TRP A 364 -16.11 20.37 -26.91
N LEU A 365 -16.24 21.14 -27.99
CA LEU A 365 -16.67 22.53 -27.97
C LEU A 365 -17.96 22.65 -28.75
N ASN A 366 -19.04 23.11 -28.10
CA ASN A 366 -20.37 23.22 -28.69
C ASN A 366 -20.94 21.91 -29.27
N GLY A 367 -20.43 20.77 -28.79
CA GLY A 367 -20.81 19.43 -29.24
C GLY A 367 -19.94 18.87 -30.36
N GLU A 368 -19.04 19.66 -30.95
CA GLU A 368 -18.04 19.18 -31.89
C GLU A 368 -16.82 18.65 -31.13
N ASN A 369 -16.36 17.44 -31.42
CA ASN A 369 -15.08 16.94 -30.89
C ASN A 369 -13.95 17.75 -31.54
N VAL A 370 -13.29 18.59 -30.75
CA VAL A 370 -12.21 19.46 -31.22
C VAL A 370 -10.83 18.87 -30.95
N TYR A 371 -10.71 17.97 -29.96
CA TYR A 371 -9.44 17.39 -29.60
C TYR A 371 -9.61 16.00 -28.98
N THR A 372 -8.72 15.08 -29.32
CA THR A 372 -8.59 13.78 -28.66
C THR A 372 -7.11 13.43 -28.59
N ASN A 373 -6.63 13.11 -27.40
CA ASN A 373 -5.28 12.65 -27.16
C ASN A 373 -5.34 11.50 -26.14
N ASP A 374 -5.34 10.29 -26.69
CA ASP A 374 -5.32 9.06 -25.91
C ASP A 374 -3.88 8.68 -25.64
N ARG A 375 -3.47 8.75 -24.38
CA ARG A 375 -2.08 8.63 -23.96
C ARG A 375 -2.00 8.17 -22.52
N TYR A 376 -0.79 7.77 -22.13
CA TYR A 376 -0.38 7.55 -20.75
C TYR A 376 0.69 8.58 -20.34
N GLY A 377 0.63 9.05 -19.10
CA GLY A 377 1.66 9.80 -18.40
C GLY A 377 1.15 11.09 -17.75
N SER A 378 2.07 11.72 -17.01
CA SER A 378 1.72 12.81 -16.11
C SER A 378 1.17 14.08 -16.75
N TRP A 379 0.46 14.87 -15.96
CA TRP A 379 -0.02 16.20 -16.34
C TRP A 379 1.08 17.27 -16.40
N HIS A 380 1.03 18.07 -17.47
CA HIS A 380 1.70 19.37 -17.54
C HIS A 380 0.76 20.42 -18.16
N ALA A 381 0.77 21.64 -17.61
CA ALA A 381 -0.04 22.75 -18.12
C ALA A 381 0.32 23.13 -19.57
N ASP A 382 -0.69 23.49 -20.36
CA ASP A 382 -0.56 23.99 -21.74
C ASP A 382 0.25 23.06 -22.67
N SER A 383 0.24 21.75 -22.40
CA SER A 383 0.96 20.71 -23.16
C SER A 383 0.43 20.50 -24.57
N TYR A 384 -0.88 20.68 -24.73
CA TYR A 384 -1.57 20.48 -26.00
C TYR A 384 -2.28 21.76 -26.41
N GLN A 385 -2.47 21.93 -27.71
CA GLN A 385 -3.21 23.07 -28.25
C GLN A 385 -4.06 22.67 -29.44
N VAL A 386 -5.20 23.34 -29.56
CA VAL A 386 -6.05 23.27 -30.76
C VAL A 386 -6.64 24.64 -31.06
N ASP A 387 -6.61 25.04 -32.34
CA ASP A 387 -7.26 26.26 -32.79
C ASP A 387 -8.76 26.03 -32.96
N VAL A 388 -9.55 26.91 -32.37
CA VAL A 388 -11.02 26.80 -32.33
C VAL A 388 -11.67 28.16 -32.62
N THR A 389 -12.98 28.14 -32.83
CA THR A 389 -13.80 29.35 -32.94
C THR A 389 -14.78 29.39 -31.79
N LEU A 390 -14.73 30.45 -30.98
CA LEU A 390 -15.78 30.76 -30.02
C LEU A 390 -16.89 31.50 -30.75
N ASN A 391 -18.12 31.06 -30.57
CA ASN A 391 -19.30 31.79 -31.04
C ASN A 391 -19.58 32.97 -30.11
N ALA A 392 -20.13 34.05 -30.66
CA ALA A 392 -20.75 35.09 -29.83
C ALA A 392 -21.85 34.47 -28.95
N GLY A 393 -21.88 34.82 -27.67
CA GLY A 393 -22.73 34.18 -26.67
C GLY A 393 -22.03 33.01 -25.97
N TRP A 394 -22.84 32.08 -25.47
CA TRP A 394 -22.37 30.95 -24.66
C TRP A 394 -21.90 29.77 -25.50
N ASN A 395 -20.76 29.24 -25.11
CA ASN A 395 -20.13 28.06 -25.67
C ASN A 395 -20.06 26.97 -24.60
N ARG A 396 -20.31 25.72 -24.98
CA ARG A 396 -20.24 24.57 -24.06
C ARG A 396 -18.91 23.87 -24.23
N LEU A 397 -18.13 23.75 -23.16
CA LEU A 397 -16.89 22.99 -23.15
C LEU A 397 -17.10 21.73 -22.30
N LEU A 398 -16.87 20.57 -22.90
CA LEU A 398 -16.82 19.29 -22.20
C LEU A 398 -15.41 18.70 -22.38
N CYS A 399 -14.76 18.40 -21.26
CA CYS A 399 -13.54 17.63 -21.22
C CYS A 399 -13.85 16.26 -20.61
N LYS A 400 -13.33 15.20 -21.23
CA LYS A 400 -13.28 13.87 -20.65
C LYS A 400 -11.83 13.51 -20.43
N VAL A 401 -11.52 13.01 -19.24
CA VAL A 401 -10.19 12.59 -18.85
C VAL A 401 -10.21 11.08 -18.64
N SER A 402 -9.16 10.38 -19.02
CA SER A 402 -8.92 8.96 -18.69
C SER A 402 -7.71 8.85 -17.79
N GLN A 403 -7.72 7.95 -16.81
CA GLN A 403 -6.62 7.70 -15.88
C GLN A 403 -6.47 6.20 -15.66
N GLU A 404 -5.26 5.68 -15.79
CA GLU A 404 -4.90 4.31 -15.36
C GLU A 404 -4.70 4.26 -13.84
N GLY A 405 -3.91 5.15 -13.26
CA GLY A 405 -3.61 5.17 -11.83
C GLY A 405 -2.80 6.41 -11.44
N GLY A 406 -2.62 6.66 -10.14
CA GLY A 406 -1.90 7.85 -9.70
C GLY A 406 -2.75 9.13 -9.70
N ASP A 407 -2.08 10.26 -9.93
CA ASP A 407 -2.69 11.58 -9.85
C ASP A 407 -3.72 11.82 -10.96
N TYR A 408 -4.94 12.21 -10.59
CA TYR A 408 -5.98 12.54 -11.56
C TYR A 408 -5.99 14.06 -11.83
N ARG A 409 -5.55 14.54 -13.01
CA ARG A 409 -5.42 15.99 -13.28
C ARG A 409 -5.77 16.39 -14.71
N PHE A 410 -6.31 17.60 -14.90
CA PHE A 410 -6.41 18.21 -16.24
C PHE A 410 -6.43 19.74 -16.18
N SER A 411 -6.20 20.39 -17.31
CA SER A 411 -6.34 21.84 -17.45
C SER A 411 -6.87 22.23 -18.84
N ALA A 412 -7.59 23.34 -18.90
CA ALA A 412 -8.09 23.94 -20.13
C ALA A 412 -8.06 25.47 -20.04
N ARG A 413 -7.55 26.15 -21.08
CA ARG A 413 -7.47 27.61 -21.14
C ARG A 413 -7.64 28.15 -22.56
N PHE A 414 -8.46 29.17 -22.74
CA PHE A 414 -8.58 29.89 -24.00
C PHE A 414 -7.61 31.07 -24.07
N THR A 415 -6.93 31.23 -25.19
CA THR A 415 -6.03 32.35 -25.47
C THR A 415 -6.22 32.88 -26.90
N ASP A 416 -5.66 34.05 -27.18
CA ASP A 416 -5.40 34.47 -28.56
C ASP A 416 -4.27 33.64 -29.19
N GLU A 417 -3.95 33.93 -30.47
CA GLU A 417 -2.91 33.26 -31.24
C GLU A 417 -1.49 33.49 -30.65
N ASP A 418 -1.31 34.53 -29.82
CA ASP A 418 -0.06 34.90 -29.14
C ASP A 418 0.01 34.34 -27.69
N ARG A 419 -0.94 33.49 -27.30
CA ARG A 419 -1.10 32.88 -25.97
C ARG A 419 -1.48 33.85 -24.84
N ASN A 420 -1.95 35.05 -25.17
CA ASN A 420 -2.51 35.96 -24.18
C ASN A 420 -3.94 35.56 -23.83
N SER A 421 -4.30 35.66 -22.55
CA SER A 421 -5.66 35.40 -22.09
C SER A 421 -6.63 36.47 -22.64
N PHE A 422 -7.86 36.05 -22.92
CA PHE A 422 -8.93 36.99 -23.18
C PHE A 422 -9.46 37.57 -21.87
N GLU A 423 -9.43 38.90 -21.74
CA GLU A 423 -9.92 39.61 -20.55
C GLU A 423 -11.45 39.78 -20.54
N ASP A 424 -12.13 39.40 -21.62
CA ASP A 424 -13.57 39.62 -21.84
C ASP A 424 -14.39 38.33 -22.00
N LEU A 425 -13.80 37.16 -21.69
CA LEU A 425 -14.55 35.93 -21.54
C LEU A 425 -15.14 35.86 -20.13
N THR A 426 -16.38 35.38 -20.03
CA THR A 426 -17.00 35.03 -18.75
C THR A 426 -17.31 33.54 -18.72
N TYR A 427 -17.25 32.94 -17.53
CA TYR A 427 -17.42 31.51 -17.33
C TYR A 427 -18.55 31.31 -16.33
N GLN A 428 -19.39 30.31 -16.55
CA GLN A 428 -20.45 29.96 -15.62
C GLN A 428 -20.66 28.46 -15.56
N ILE A 429 -21.02 28.00 -14.36
CA ILE A 429 -21.41 26.61 -14.09
C ILE A 429 -22.92 26.43 -14.33
N ASN A 430 -23.68 27.45 -13.93
CA ASN A 430 -25.14 27.48 -14.02
C ASN A 430 -25.61 28.15 -15.31
N ASN A 431 -26.84 27.85 -15.73
CA ASN A 431 -27.43 28.45 -16.91
C ASN A 431 -27.39 29.99 -16.83
N PRO A 432 -26.83 30.65 -17.86
CA PRO A 432 -26.55 32.07 -17.85
C PRO A 432 -27.74 33.00 -17.99
N GLU A 433 -28.93 32.47 -18.22
CA GLU A 433 -30.15 33.25 -18.11
C GLU A 433 -30.47 33.70 -16.66
N ARG A 434 -29.65 33.34 -15.66
CA ARG A 434 -29.98 33.50 -14.23
C ARG A 434 -28.91 34.15 -13.30
N TYR A 435 -27.66 34.39 -13.71
CA TYR A 435 -26.57 34.86 -12.80
C TYR A 435 -25.53 35.81 -13.47
N GLY A 436 -24.78 36.61 -12.68
CA GLY A 436 -23.89 37.74 -13.12
C GLY A 436 -22.42 37.40 -13.45
N GLU A 437 -21.59 38.43 -13.76
CA GLU A 437 -20.23 38.30 -14.34
C GLU A 437 -19.11 37.83 -13.38
N GLU A 438 -18.14 37.08 -13.92
CA GLU A 438 -17.01 36.41 -13.22
C GLU A 438 -15.65 36.53 -13.98
N ALA A 439 -14.59 35.95 -13.43
CA ALA A 439 -13.15 36.12 -13.71
C ALA A 439 -12.59 35.72 -15.11
N PRO A 440 -11.34 36.11 -15.49
CA PRO A 440 -10.80 35.89 -16.85
C PRO A 440 -10.35 34.44 -17.18
N PHE A 441 -10.60 33.47 -16.31
CA PHE A 441 -10.26 32.05 -16.50
C PHE A 441 -11.31 31.13 -15.86
N ILE A 442 -11.32 29.85 -16.28
CA ILE A 442 -12.21 28.83 -15.72
C ILE A 442 -11.83 28.57 -14.25
N ARG A 443 -12.76 28.84 -13.32
CA ARG A 443 -12.58 28.66 -11.86
C ARG A 443 -13.42 27.57 -11.24
N SER A 444 -14.30 26.97 -12.04
CA SER A 444 -15.23 25.99 -11.53
C SER A 444 -15.65 25.07 -12.66
N TRP A 445 -15.94 23.82 -12.31
CA TRP A 445 -16.41 22.81 -13.24
C TRP A 445 -17.64 22.14 -12.68
N LEU A 446 -18.56 21.77 -13.57
CA LEU A 446 -19.50 20.71 -13.25
C LEU A 446 -18.79 19.38 -13.54
N LEU A 447 -18.61 18.56 -12.52
CA LEU A 447 -17.93 17.28 -12.62
C LEU A 447 -18.95 16.15 -12.59
N ASN A 448 -18.93 15.29 -13.60
CA ASN A 448 -19.50 13.96 -13.51
C ASN A 448 -18.33 13.06 -13.11
N GLY A 449 -18.37 12.57 -11.86
CA GLY A 449 -17.28 11.85 -11.20
C GLY A 449 -16.78 10.61 -11.94
N PHE A 450 -16.19 9.69 -11.20
CA PHE A 450 -15.42 8.61 -11.81
C PHE A 450 -16.32 7.51 -12.36
N HIS A 451 -16.09 7.17 -13.62
CA HIS A 451 -16.63 6.00 -14.30
C HIS A 451 -15.50 4.99 -14.44
N GLN A 452 -15.57 3.93 -13.65
CA GLN A 452 -14.64 2.80 -13.75
C GLN A 452 -15.19 1.72 -14.68
N ASP A 453 -14.27 1.01 -15.32
CA ASP A 453 -14.54 -0.14 -16.18
C ASP A 453 -13.51 -1.23 -15.88
N THR A 454 -13.46 -2.31 -16.65
CA THR A 454 -12.45 -3.38 -16.49
C THR A 454 -11.03 -2.85 -16.72
N SER A 455 -10.09 -3.25 -15.86
CA SER A 455 -8.68 -2.83 -15.88
C SER A 455 -7.98 -2.85 -17.24
N ASP A 456 -8.32 -3.82 -18.10
CA ASP A 456 -7.74 -3.96 -19.44
C ASP A 456 -8.24 -2.94 -20.49
N ASN A 457 -9.17 -2.03 -20.13
CA ASN A 457 -9.83 -1.11 -21.06
C ASN A 457 -9.23 0.29 -21.12
N PHE A 458 -8.06 0.55 -20.56
CA PHE A 458 -7.47 1.90 -20.51
C PHE A 458 -7.57 2.68 -21.83
N TRP A 459 -7.12 2.09 -22.94
CA TRP A 459 -7.17 2.70 -24.29
C TRP A 459 -8.58 2.82 -24.91
N ASN A 460 -9.59 2.29 -24.23
CA ASN A 460 -10.99 2.41 -24.60
C ASN A 460 -11.73 3.46 -23.77
N TYR A 461 -11.14 4.01 -22.70
CA TYR A 461 -11.82 4.95 -21.82
C TYR A 461 -12.27 6.22 -22.56
N LEU A 462 -11.43 6.81 -23.41
CA LEU A 462 -11.82 7.99 -24.18
C LEU A 462 -12.83 7.70 -25.29
N THR A 463 -12.92 6.45 -25.77
CA THR A 463 -13.85 6.06 -26.83
C THR A 463 -15.19 5.54 -26.30
N THR A 464 -15.21 5.02 -25.07
CA THR A 464 -16.40 4.46 -24.41
C THR A 464 -17.30 5.54 -23.86
N ASN A 465 -18.57 5.58 -24.26
CA ASN A 465 -19.51 6.55 -23.71
C ASN A 465 -20.04 6.08 -22.34
N TYR A 466 -19.65 6.79 -21.29
CA TYR A 466 -20.08 6.47 -19.92
C TYR A 466 -21.32 7.25 -19.47
N LEU A 467 -21.71 8.34 -20.15
CA LEU A 467 -22.82 9.19 -19.71
C LEU A 467 -24.19 8.60 -20.03
N GLY A 468 -24.27 7.57 -20.87
CA GLY A 468 -25.53 6.95 -21.32
C GLY A 468 -26.34 7.83 -22.28
N VAL A 469 -25.81 8.97 -22.66
CA VAL A 469 -26.33 9.91 -23.67
C VAL A 469 -25.15 10.37 -24.54
N GLU A 470 -25.41 10.84 -25.76
CA GLU A 470 -24.35 11.29 -26.67
C GLU A 470 -23.48 12.40 -26.02
N GLU A 471 -22.17 12.18 -25.92
CA GLU A 471 -21.21 13.13 -25.32
C GLU A 471 -21.26 14.51 -26.00
N SER A 472 -21.56 14.54 -27.31
CA SER A 472 -21.76 15.78 -28.10
C SER A 472 -23.00 16.58 -27.71
N SER A 473 -23.97 15.96 -27.04
CA SER A 473 -25.24 16.58 -26.67
C SER A 473 -25.25 17.16 -25.26
N ILE A 474 -24.18 16.96 -24.49
CA ILE A 474 -24.11 17.26 -23.06
C ILE A 474 -24.40 18.75 -22.78
N ASN A 475 -25.30 18.95 -21.81
CA ASN A 475 -25.73 20.24 -21.29
C ASN A 475 -26.28 20.04 -19.86
N PRO A 476 -25.42 19.67 -18.91
CA PRO A 476 -25.83 19.17 -17.60
C PRO A 476 -26.16 20.31 -16.63
N HIS A 477 -26.97 20.00 -15.62
CA HIS A 477 -27.18 20.81 -14.42
C HIS A 477 -26.65 20.08 -13.18
N GLU A 478 -26.30 20.84 -12.15
CA GLU A 478 -25.95 20.25 -10.86
C GLU A 478 -27.09 19.35 -10.35
N GLY A 479 -26.72 18.15 -9.89
CA GLY A 479 -27.65 17.13 -9.43
C GLY A 479 -28.21 16.22 -10.53
N ASP A 480 -27.98 16.52 -11.82
CA ASP A 480 -28.34 15.59 -12.89
C ASP A 480 -27.55 14.28 -12.74
N VAL A 481 -28.20 13.16 -13.05
CA VAL A 481 -27.57 11.83 -13.06
C VAL A 481 -27.39 11.37 -14.50
N MET A 482 -26.16 11.08 -14.89
CA MET A 482 -25.79 10.53 -16.20
C MET A 482 -24.79 9.41 -15.98
N GLY A 483 -24.96 8.28 -16.67
CA GLY A 483 -24.11 7.11 -16.45
C GLY A 483 -24.18 6.51 -15.03
N GLY A 484 -25.21 6.83 -14.25
CA GLY A 484 -25.28 6.45 -12.83
C GLY A 484 -24.49 7.37 -11.88
N VAL A 485 -23.79 8.38 -12.41
CA VAL A 485 -22.98 9.32 -11.63
C VAL A 485 -23.64 10.71 -11.62
N VAL A 486 -23.60 11.38 -10.46
CA VAL A 486 -24.17 12.72 -10.26
C VAL A 486 -23.20 13.79 -10.78
N TRP A 487 -23.74 14.80 -11.47
CA TRP A 487 -23.01 16.04 -11.78
C TRP A 487 -22.96 16.95 -10.54
N ASN A 488 -21.75 17.21 -10.02
CA ASN A 488 -21.54 18.07 -8.85
C ASN A 488 -20.74 19.31 -9.22
N VAL A 489 -21.02 20.43 -8.56
CA VAL A 489 -20.22 21.63 -8.68
C VAL A 489 -18.91 21.45 -7.91
N TYR A 490 -17.80 21.67 -8.59
CA TYR A 490 -16.50 21.89 -7.97
C TYR A 490 -16.09 23.35 -8.19
N ASP A 491 -16.11 24.13 -7.11
CA ASP A 491 -15.69 25.52 -7.07
C ASP A 491 -14.63 25.67 -5.97
N SER A 492 -13.41 26.07 -6.36
CA SER A 492 -12.31 26.25 -5.41
C SER A 492 -12.41 27.58 -4.63
N GLY A 493 -13.30 28.49 -5.02
CA GLY A 493 -13.38 29.86 -4.49
C GLY A 493 -12.11 30.70 -4.74
N SER A 494 -11.12 30.13 -5.41
CA SER A 494 -9.81 30.72 -5.68
C SER A 494 -9.73 31.22 -7.13
N PRO A 495 -8.82 32.16 -7.43
CA PRO A 495 -8.51 32.50 -8.82
C PRO A 495 -7.92 31.33 -9.60
N TYR A 496 -7.64 30.21 -8.97
CA TYR A 496 -7.17 29.02 -9.63
C TYR A 496 -7.88 27.86 -8.93
N ILE A 497 -8.29 26.87 -9.69
CA ILE A 497 -8.61 25.57 -9.12
C ILE A 497 -7.28 24.85 -9.07
N ASP A 498 -6.82 24.50 -7.87
CA ASP A 498 -5.79 23.48 -7.68
C ASP A 498 -6.48 22.12 -7.91
#